data_AF-A0A382LS66-F1
#
_entry.id   AF-A0A382LS66-F1
#
_cell.length_a   1.000
_cell.length_b   1.000
_cell.length_c   1.000
_cell.angle_alpha   90.00
_cell.angle_beta   90.00
_cell.angle_gamma   90.00
#
_symmetry.space_group_name_H-M   'P 1'
#
loop_
_entity.id
_entity.type
_entity.pdbx_description
1 polymer ?
#
loop_
_entity_poly.entity_id
_entity_poly.type
_entity_poly.pdbx_seq_one_letter_code
_entity_poly.pdbx_strand_id
1 'polypeptide(L)'
;MDKEQKVKFNNKEYEWNKLSQKAKLMFGQLRDLDNKILQSRMQMDQLNMARQGFTTALQAELEGKPPPQVKVNYVPKKTKDIPVN
;
A
#
# COMPACT_ATOMS: atom_id res chain seq x y z
N MET A 1 -32.14 -10.27 -1.44
CA MET A 1 -31.68 -9.54 -2.64
C MET A 1 -30.22 -9.88 -2.85
N ASP A 2 -29.95 -10.92 -3.65
CA ASP A 2 -28.58 -11.25 -4.06
C ASP A 2 -28.06 -10.09 -4.90
N LYS A 3 -27.14 -9.30 -4.31
CA LYS A 3 -26.44 -8.26 -5.08
C LYS A 3 -25.69 -8.98 -6.18
N GLU A 4 -26.06 -8.74 -7.44
CA GLU A 4 -25.31 -9.21 -8.61
C GLU A 4 -23.87 -8.70 -8.50
N GLN A 5 -22.99 -9.55 -7.99
CA GLN A 5 -21.58 -9.25 -7.91
C GLN A 5 -21.03 -9.36 -9.32
N LYS A 6 -20.62 -8.24 -9.93
CA LYS A 6 -19.95 -8.23 -11.22
C LYS A 6 -18.45 -8.13 -10.99
N VAL A 7 -17.68 -8.95 -11.69
CA VAL A 7 -16.21 -8.90 -11.68
C VAL A 7 -15.70 -8.49 -13.05
N LYS A 8 -14.71 -7.61 -13.07
CA LYS A 8 -14.08 -7.13 -14.31
C LYS A 8 -12.81 -7.93 -14.55
N PHE A 9 -12.67 -8.48 -15.74
CA PHE A 9 -11.44 -9.11 -16.21
C PHE A 9 -11.18 -8.72 -17.66
N ASN A 10 -9.99 -8.19 -17.95
CA ASN A 10 -9.57 -7.81 -19.30
C ASN A 10 -10.60 -6.94 -20.06
N ASN A 11 -11.08 -5.87 -19.41
CA ASN A 11 -12.09 -4.93 -19.90
C ASN A 11 -13.48 -5.53 -20.20
N LYS A 12 -13.75 -6.77 -19.76
CA LYS A 12 -15.07 -7.38 -19.84
C LYS A 12 -15.67 -7.56 -18.45
N GLU A 13 -16.96 -7.30 -18.34
CA GLU A 13 -17.73 -7.56 -17.14
C GLU A 13 -18.29 -8.98 -17.16
N TYR A 14 -18.09 -9.72 -16.07
CA TYR A 14 -18.61 -11.05 -15.86
C TYR A 14 -19.50 -11.05 -14.64
N GLU A 15 -20.69 -11.64 -14.76
CA GLU A 15 -21.56 -11.88 -13.63
C GLU A 15 -21.00 -13.03 -12.78
N TRP A 16 -20.70 -12.76 -11.51
CA TRP A 16 -20.11 -13.73 -10.60
C TRP A 16 -20.96 -15.00 -10.48
N ASN A 17 -22.27 -14.86 -10.47
CA ASN A 17 -23.20 -15.99 -10.31
C ASN A 17 -23.18 -16.93 -11.52
N LYS A 18 -22.80 -16.43 -12.70
CA LYS A 18 -22.67 -17.22 -13.94
C LYS A 18 -21.27 -17.82 -14.13
N LEU A 19 -20.32 -17.51 -13.25
CA LEU A 19 -18.97 -18.06 -13.31
C LEU A 19 -18.92 -19.50 -12.78
N SER A 20 -18.07 -20.32 -13.40
CA SER A 20 -17.74 -21.63 -12.85
C SER A 20 -17.02 -21.50 -11.50
N GLN A 21 -17.14 -22.52 -10.65
CA GLN A 21 -16.45 -22.54 -9.35
C GLN A 21 -14.94 -22.36 -9.51
N LYS A 22 -14.35 -22.96 -10.56
CA LYS A 22 -12.93 -22.80 -10.90
C LYS A 22 -12.59 -21.34 -11.20
N ALA A 23 -13.41 -20.64 -11.99
CA ALA A 23 -13.19 -19.24 -12.31
C ALA A 23 -13.27 -18.35 -11.05
N LYS A 24 -14.24 -18.59 -10.17
CA LYS A 24 -14.36 -17.88 -8.88
C LYS A 24 -13.10 -18.03 -8.02
N LEU A 25 -12.54 -19.23 -7.95
CA LEU A 25 -11.28 -19.49 -7.24
C LEU A 25 -10.11 -18.72 -7.86
N MET A 26 -9.99 -18.71 -9.20
CA MET A 26 -8.95 -17.94 -9.88
C MET A 26 -9.07 -16.43 -9.61
N PHE A 27 -10.29 -15.88 -9.64
CA PHE A 27 -10.52 -14.48 -9.26
C PHE A 27 -10.10 -14.18 -7.83
N GLY A 28 -10.40 -15.10 -6.88
CA GLY A 28 -9.92 -14.99 -5.50
C GLY A 28 -8.39 -14.96 -5.42
N GLN A 29 -7.73 -15.89 -6.11
CA GLN A 29 -6.27 -15.96 -6.16
C GLN A 29 -5.66 -14.70 -6.78
N LEU A 30 -6.22 -14.17 -7.86
CA LEU A 30 -5.75 -12.94 -8.49
C LEU A 30 -5.83 -11.75 -7.52
N ARG A 31 -6.97 -11.58 -6.84
CA ARG A 31 -7.13 -10.52 -5.83
C ARG A 31 -6.10 -10.66 -4.70
N ASP A 32 -5.84 -11.88 -4.25
CA ASP A 32 -4.86 -12.12 -3.20
C ASP A 32 -3.42 -11.85 -3.69
N LEU A 33 -3.10 -12.14 -4.95
CA LEU A 33 -1.84 -11.76 -5.58
C LEU A 33 -1.69 -10.25 -5.69
N ASP A 34 -2.72 -9.52 -6.11
CA ASP A 34 -2.69 -8.05 -6.20
C ASP A 34 -2.41 -7.41 -4.83
N ASN A 35 -3.03 -7.94 -3.77
CA ASN A 35 -2.77 -7.50 -2.40
C ASN A 35 -1.32 -7.74 -1.98
N LYS A 36 -0.76 -8.91 -2.30
CA LYS A 36 0.65 -9.23 -2.02
C LYS A 36 1.59 -8.31 -2.79
N ILE A 37 1.31 -8.04 -4.07
CA ILE A 37 2.08 -7.11 -4.89
C ILE A 37 2.10 -5.72 -4.26
N LEU A 38 0.95 -5.23 -3.79
CA LEU A 38 0.86 -3.93 -3.13
C LEU A 38 1.71 -3.89 -1.84
N GLN A 39 1.60 -4.92 -1.00
CA GLN A 39 2.40 -5.03 0.23
C GLN A 39 3.91 -5.04 -0.08
N SER A 40 4.34 -5.82 -1.07
CA SER A 40 5.75 -5.87 -1.47
C SER A 40 6.26 -4.53 -2.02
N ARG A 41 5.43 -3.78 -2.74
CA ARG A 41 5.79 -2.41 -3.19
C ARG A 41 6.01 -1.48 -2.00
N MET A 42 5.10 -1.48 -1.03
CA MET A 42 5.25 -0.68 0.19
C MET A 42 6.52 -1.04 0.98
N GLN A 43 6.82 -2.34 1.09
CA GLN A 43 8.06 -2.80 1.72
C GLN A 43 9.29 -2.31 0.96
N MET A 44 9.26 -2.37 -0.37
CA MET A 44 10.35 -1.86 -1.21
C MET A 44 10.57 -0.35 -1.01
N ASP A 45 9.50 0.42 -0.94
CA ASP A 45 9.58 1.86 -0.68
C ASP A 45 10.23 2.16 0.68
N GLN A 46 9.83 1.42 1.72
CA GLN A 46 10.44 1.53 3.05
C GLN A 46 11.94 1.20 3.02
N LEU A 47 12.33 0.11 2.35
CA LEU A 47 13.73 -0.29 2.23
C LEU A 47 14.56 0.74 1.48
N ASN A 48 14.02 1.31 0.40
CA ASN A 48 14.70 2.37 -0.36
C ASN A 48 14.89 3.64 0.47
N MET A 49 13.88 4.06 1.22
CA MET A 49 13.98 5.21 2.12
C MET A 49 15.04 4.97 3.20
N ALA A 50 15.03 3.79 3.83
CA ALA A 50 16.02 3.41 4.84
C ALA A 50 17.44 3.41 4.25
N ARG A 51 17.63 2.80 3.07
CA ARG A 51 18.91 2.79 2.36
C ARG A 51 19.42 4.21 2.10
N GLN A 52 18.58 5.09 1.58
CA GLN A 52 18.95 6.49 1.34
C GLN A 52 19.35 7.19 2.65
N GLY A 53 18.55 7.03 3.71
CA GLY A 53 18.84 7.59 5.03
C GLY A 53 20.20 7.14 5.58
N PHE A 54 20.50 5.83 5.51
CA PHE A 54 21.80 5.31 5.93
C PHE A 54 22.95 5.81 5.08
N THR A 55 22.78 5.88 3.75
CA THR A 55 23.82 6.44 2.86
C THR A 55 24.13 7.89 3.20
N THR A 56 23.10 8.72 3.44
CA THR A 56 23.31 10.13 3.81
C THR A 56 23.95 10.26 5.18
N ALA A 57 23.56 9.42 6.15
CA ALA A 57 24.17 9.41 7.48
C ALA A 57 25.65 9.04 7.42
N LEU A 58 25.99 7.98 6.66
CA LEU A 58 27.38 7.55 6.45
C LEU A 58 28.20 8.65 5.78
N GLN A 59 27.66 9.32 4.75
CA GLN A 59 28.35 10.43 4.09
C GLN A 59 28.65 11.57 5.06
N ALA A 60 27.68 11.94 5.91
CA ALA A 60 27.88 12.99 6.92
C ALA A 60 28.98 12.62 7.92
N GLU A 61 29.01 11.37 8.38
CA GLU A 61 30.04 10.85 9.29
C GLU A 61 31.44 10.91 8.66
N LEU A 62 31.58 10.47 7.40
CA LEU A 62 32.86 10.50 6.68
C LEU A 62 33.34 11.92 6.36
N GLU A 63 32.42 12.86 6.13
CA GLU A 63 32.73 14.27 5.86
C GLU A 63 32.91 15.11 7.14
N GLY A 64 32.74 14.51 8.33
CA GLY A 64 32.83 15.22 9.61
C GLY A 64 31.75 16.29 9.81
N LYS A 65 30.64 16.20 9.07
CA LYS A 65 29.50 17.12 9.16
C LYS A 65 28.47 16.56 10.15
N PRO A 66 27.77 17.42 10.92
CA PRO A 66 26.71 16.96 11.79
C PRO A 66 25.64 16.21 10.98
N PRO A 67 25.02 15.16 11.54
CA PRO A 67 24.08 14.34 10.83
C PRO A 67 22.91 15.19 10.28
N PRO A 68 22.39 14.85 9.09
CA PRO A 68 21.29 15.58 8.49
C PRO A 68 20.07 15.56 9.42
N GLN A 69 19.64 16.73 9.89
CA GLN A 69 18.45 16.86 10.71
C GLN A 69 17.20 16.59 9.84
N VAL A 70 16.57 15.43 10.02
CA VAL A 70 15.27 15.13 9.40
C VAL A 70 14.21 16.00 10.08
N LYS A 71 13.84 17.12 9.46
CA LYS A 71 12.69 17.93 9.89
C LYS A 71 11.41 17.16 9.57
N VAL A 72 10.89 16.42 10.55
CA VAL A 72 9.56 15.81 10.43
C VAL A 72 8.52 16.93 10.51
N ASN A 73 8.01 17.38 9.36
CA ASN A 73 6.82 18.24 9.33
C ASN A 73 5.60 17.37 9.67
N TYR A 74 5.46 17.01 10.95
CA TYR A 74 4.23 16.46 11.47
C TYR A 74 3.20 17.59 11.56
N VAL A 75 2.26 17.63 10.63
CA VAL A 75 1.01 18.36 10.85
C VAL A 75 0.10 17.39 11.61
N PRO A 76 -0.16 17.59 12.92
CA PRO A 76 -1.19 16.81 13.58
C PRO A 76 -2.49 17.01 12.80
N LYS A 77 -3.06 15.93 12.26
CA LYS A 77 -4.46 15.97 11.84
C LYS A 77 -5.26 16.25 13.10
N LYS A 78 -5.71 17.49 13.29
CA LYS A 78 -6.68 17.83 14.35
C LYS A 78 -7.83 16.84 14.22
N THR A 79 -7.95 15.94 15.19
CA THR A 79 -9.17 15.20 15.43
C THR A 79 -10.26 16.25 15.61
N LYS A 80 -11.19 16.32 14.65
CA LYS A 80 -12.40 17.12 14.84
C LYS A 80 -13.10 16.53 16.06
N ASP A 81 -13.25 17.34 17.10
CA ASP A 81 -14.03 17.01 18.28
C ASP A 81 -15.39 16.47 17.82
N ILE A 82 -15.64 15.19 18.07
CA ILE A 82 -16.96 14.60 17.90
C ILE A 82 -17.70 15.02 19.17
N PRO A 83 -18.72 15.91 19.11
CA PRO A 83 -19.51 16.22 20.29
C PRO A 83 -20.25 14.95 20.70
N VAL A 84 -19.94 14.46 21.89
CA VAL A 84 -20.77 13.48 22.59
C VAL A 84 -22.00 14.22 23.06
N ASN A 85 -23.14 13.97 22.41
CA ASN A 85 -24.46 14.22 22.98
C ASN A 85 -25.42 13.14 22.48
#